data_AF-A0A954XHX7-F1
#
_entry.id   AF-A0A954XHX7-F1
#
_cell.length_a   1.000
_cell.length_b   1.000
_cell.length_c   1.000
_cell.angle_alpha   90.00
_cell.angle_beta   90.00
_cell.angle_gamma   90.00
#
_symmetry.space_group_name_H-M   'P 1'
#
loop_
_entity.id
_entity.type
_entity.pdbx_description
1 polymer ?
#
loop_
_entity_poly.entity_id
_entity_poly.type
_entity_poly.pdbx_seq_one_letter_code
_entity_poly.pdbx_strand_id
1 'polypeptide(L)'
;MSDEAVTQWLGALAEGDEAAATQLWSHCFERLVRLARRRLGDTPRRDFDEEDVALSAFRVLCDGVMRHRFDQLSDRHDLWKLLMTLTARKAIDRQRRASGQK
;
A
#
# COMPACT_ATOMS: atom_id res chain seq x y z
N MET A 1 2.56 7.99 -17.08
CA MET A 1 1.22 7.42 -16.83
C MET A 1 0.30 8.54 -16.36
N SER A 2 -0.83 8.69 -17.04
CA SER A 2 -1.85 9.69 -16.74
C SER A 2 -2.68 9.28 -15.53
N ASP A 3 -3.25 10.27 -14.86
CA ASP A 3 -4.13 10.09 -13.70
C ASP A 3 -5.33 9.17 -14.01
N GLU A 4 -5.88 9.33 -15.21
CA GLU A 4 -7.01 8.58 -15.77
C GLU A 4 -6.81 7.05 -15.78
N ALA A 5 -5.59 6.58 -16.08
CA ALA A 5 -5.31 5.14 -16.10
C ALA A 5 -5.39 4.52 -14.70
N VAL A 6 -4.99 5.27 -13.66
CA VAL A 6 -5.06 4.81 -12.27
C VAL A 6 -6.52 4.77 -11.81
N THR A 7 -7.30 5.79 -12.14
CA THR A 7 -8.74 5.83 -11.86
C THR A 7 -9.47 4.67 -12.54
N GLN A 8 -9.13 4.36 -13.80
CA GLN A 8 -9.71 3.23 -14.51
C GLN A 8 -9.39 1.90 -13.83
N TRP A 9 -8.14 1.68 -13.40
CA TRP A 9 -7.76 0.46 -12.68
C TRP A 9 -8.43 0.37 -11.31
N LEU A 10 -8.65 1.49 -10.61
CA LEU A 10 -9.37 1.50 -9.35
C LEU A 10 -10.84 1.10 -9.53
N GLY A 11 -11.49 1.58 -10.58
CA GLY A 11 -12.84 1.17 -10.94
C GLY A 11 -12.91 -0.33 -11.28
N ALA A 12 -12.03 -0.80 -12.16
CA ALA A 12 -11.95 -2.21 -12.53
C ALA A 12 -11.64 -3.11 -11.33
N LEU A 13 -10.77 -2.67 -10.42
CA LEU A 13 -10.46 -3.39 -9.18
C LEU A 13 -11.67 -3.50 -8.25
N ALA A 14 -12.52 -2.46 -8.18
CA ALA A 14 -13.75 -2.50 -7.40
C ALA A 14 -14.75 -3.53 -7.96
N GLU A 15 -14.73 -3.76 -9.28
CA GLU A 15 -15.51 -4.80 -9.95
C GLU A 15 -14.90 -6.21 -9.82
N GLY A 16 -13.71 -6.33 -9.22
CA GLY A 16 -13.03 -7.60 -9.00
C GLY A 16 -12.00 -7.98 -10.08
N ASP A 17 -11.58 -7.05 -10.93
CA ASP A 17 -10.56 -7.29 -11.95
C ASP A 17 -9.16 -7.42 -11.32
N GLU A 18 -8.64 -8.64 -11.30
CA GLU A 18 -7.29 -8.96 -10.80
C GLU A 18 -6.17 -8.42 -11.70
N ALA A 19 -6.43 -8.21 -13.00
CA ALA A 19 -5.45 -7.62 -13.91
C ALA A 19 -5.21 -6.15 -13.52
N ALA A 20 -6.27 -5.42 -13.16
CA ALA A 20 -6.17 -4.05 -12.65
C ALA A 20 -5.35 -3.98 -11.35
N ALA A 21 -5.52 -4.96 -10.45
CA ALA A 21 -4.69 -5.09 -9.25
C ALA A 21 -3.20 -5.23 -9.60
N THR A 22 -2.89 -6.08 -10.58
CA THR A 22 -1.51 -6.35 -11.00
C THR A 22 -0.84 -5.11 -11.61
N GLN A 23 -1.59 -4.33 -12.40
CA GLN A 23 -1.10 -3.07 -12.97
C GLN A 23 -0.85 -2.01 -11.88
N LEU A 24 -1.79 -1.86 -10.94
CA LEU A 24 -1.65 -0.97 -9.79
C LEU A 24 -0.46 -1.35 -8.92
N TRP A 25 -0.28 -2.65 -8.66
CA TRP A 25 0.85 -3.17 -7.90
C TRP A 25 2.18 -2.84 -8.58
N SER A 26 2.32 -3.18 -9.86
CA SER A 26 3.55 -2.93 -10.62
C SER A 26 3.93 -1.44 -10.62
N HIS A 27 2.93 -0.55 -10.63
CA HIS A 27 3.16 0.90 -10.58
C HIS A 27 3.53 1.41 -9.18
N CYS A 28 2.88 0.89 -8.14
CA CYS A 28 3.03 1.42 -6.78
C CYS A 28 4.13 0.74 -5.98
N PHE A 29 4.49 -0.51 -6.31
CA PHE A 29 5.36 -1.37 -5.53
C PHE A 29 6.70 -0.74 -5.19
N GLU A 30 7.49 -0.35 -6.20
CA GLU A 30 8.82 0.23 -5.95
C GLU A 30 8.75 1.47 -5.05
N ARG A 31 7.74 2.31 -5.26
CA ARG A 31 7.60 3.56 -4.51
C ARG A 31 7.06 3.31 -3.10
N LEU A 32 6.25 2.26 -2.90
CA LEU A 32 5.87 1.75 -1.58
C LEU A 32 7.05 1.18 -0.81
N VAL A 33 7.88 0.36 -1.44
CA VAL A 33 9.10 -0.20 -0.83
C VAL A 33 10.05 0.93 -0.42
N ARG A 34 10.29 1.91 -1.30
CA ARG A 34 11.11 3.09 -0.96
C ARG A 34 10.52 3.90 0.20
N LEU A 35 9.19 4.03 0.27
CA LEU A 35 8.52 4.71 1.37
C LEU A 35 8.64 3.94 2.68
N ALA A 36 8.38 2.62 2.66
CA ALA A 36 8.54 1.74 3.80
C ALA A 36 9.99 1.79 4.32
N ARG A 37 10.97 1.78 3.42
CA ARG A 37 12.40 1.90 3.75
C ARG A 37 12.69 3.18 4.53
N ARG A 38 12.21 4.32 4.01
CA ARG A 38 12.36 5.63 4.66
C ARG A 38 11.66 5.68 6.03
N ARG A 39 10.56 4.96 6.20
CA ARG A 39 9.79 4.94 7.45
C ARG A 39 10.38 4.00 8.50
N LEU A 40 10.95 2.87 8.08
CA LEU A 40 11.54 1.86 8.96
C LEU A 40 12.99 2.21 9.37
N GLY A 41 13.67 3.08 8.61
CA GLY A 41 15.06 3.48 8.88
C GLY A 41 16.05 2.31 8.80
N ASP A 42 17.24 2.47 9.38
CA ASP A 42 18.33 1.47 9.44
C ASP A 42 18.12 0.39 10.52
N THR A 43 16.89 0.19 10.99
CA THR A 43 16.60 -0.87 11.97
C THR A 43 16.96 -2.23 11.37
N PRO A 44 17.78 -3.07 12.04
CA PRO A 44 18.21 -4.36 11.48
C PRO A 44 16.99 -5.26 11.25
N ARG A 45 16.73 -5.56 9.98
CA ARG A 45 15.60 -6.34 9.51
C ARG A 45 16.08 -7.74 9.20
N ARG A 46 15.71 -8.69 10.05
CA ARG A 46 16.05 -10.11 9.85
C ARG A 46 14.85 -11.00 9.58
N ASP A 47 13.66 -10.59 10.02
CA ASP A 47 12.44 -11.41 9.91
C ASP A 47 11.31 -10.75 9.09
N PHE A 48 11.37 -9.44 8.80
CA PHE A 48 10.30 -8.70 8.10
C PHE A 48 10.86 -7.40 7.48
N ASP A 49 10.83 -7.29 6.14
CA ASP A 49 11.46 -6.21 5.38
C ASP A 49 10.45 -5.13 4.92
N GLU A 50 10.87 -4.24 4.02
CA GLU A 50 9.99 -3.25 3.41
C GLU A 50 8.92 -3.84 2.50
N GLU A 51 9.26 -4.93 1.82
CA GLU A 51 8.39 -5.57 0.83
C GLU A 51 7.15 -6.14 1.50
N ASP A 52 7.30 -6.73 2.68
CA ASP A 52 6.16 -7.21 3.47
C ASP A 52 5.24 -6.08 3.91
N VAL A 53 5.79 -4.91 4.26
CA VAL A 53 4.98 -3.74 4.61
C VAL A 53 4.21 -3.24 3.40
N ALA A 54 4.85 -3.19 2.22
CA ALA A 54 4.21 -2.82 0.96
C ALA A 54 3.09 -3.81 0.59
N LEU A 55 3.36 -5.12 0.61
CA LEU A 55 2.40 -6.18 0.35
C LEU A 55 1.19 -6.09 1.28
N SER A 56 1.46 -5.92 2.58
CA SER A 56 0.40 -5.87 3.58
C SER A 56 -0.45 -4.61 3.45
N ALA A 57 0.14 -3.46 3.09
CA ALA A 57 -0.60 -2.23 2.83
C ALA A 57 -1.46 -2.35 1.57
N PHE A 58 -0.93 -2.94 0.50
CA PHE A 58 -1.64 -3.16 -0.75
C PHE A 58 -2.81 -4.14 -0.59
N ARG A 59 -2.65 -5.21 0.20
CA ARG A 59 -3.75 -6.12 0.49
C ARG A 59 -4.93 -5.43 1.18
N VAL A 60 -4.66 -4.51 2.12
CA VAL A 60 -5.71 -3.72 2.79
C VAL A 60 -6.37 -2.74 1.82
N LEU A 61 -5.60 -2.18 0.88
CA LEU A 61 -6.15 -1.35 -0.18
C LEU A 61 -7.12 -2.17 -1.04
N CYS A 62 -6.68 -3.29 -1.62
CA CYS A 62 -7.54 -4.13 -2.48
C CYS A 62 -8.82 -4.57 -1.78
N ASP A 63 -8.72 -5.08 -0.54
CA ASP A 63 -9.89 -5.48 0.25
C ASP A 63 -10.83 -4.30 0.51
N GLY A 64 -10.32 -3.11 0.79
CA GLY A 64 -11.15 -1.93 1.00
C GLY A 64 -11.79 -1.39 -0.29
N VAL A 65 -11.10 -1.50 -1.42
CA VAL A 65 -11.65 -1.10 -2.74
C VAL A 65 -12.76 -2.05 -3.17
N MET A 66 -12.53 -3.37 -3.09
CA MET A 66 -13.54 -4.39 -3.42
C MET A 66 -14.78 -4.30 -2.50
N ARG A 67 -14.61 -3.82 -1.27
CA ARG A 67 -15.71 -3.60 -0.32
C ARG A 67 -16.33 -2.21 -0.39
N HIS A 68 -15.94 -1.38 -1.37
CA HIS A 68 -16.38 0.02 -1.49
C HIS A 68 -16.23 0.83 -0.19
N ARG A 69 -15.16 0.58 0.57
CA ARG A 69 -14.90 1.26 1.86
C ARG A 69 -14.23 2.62 1.71
N PHE A 70 -13.87 3.01 0.50
CA PHE A 70 -13.14 4.24 0.21
C PHE A 70 -13.93 5.11 -0.78
N ASP A 71 -14.94 5.84 -0.29
CA ASP A 71 -15.78 6.72 -1.11
C ASP A 71 -14.99 7.85 -1.81
N GLN A 72 -13.79 8.17 -1.32
CA GLN A 72 -12.92 9.22 -1.87
C GLN A 72 -11.76 8.67 -2.71
N LEU A 73 -11.68 7.37 -2.97
CA LEU A 73 -10.59 6.80 -3.76
C LEU A 73 -10.88 6.87 -5.26
N SER A 74 -10.82 8.08 -5.79
CA SER A 74 -11.21 8.37 -7.19
C SER A 74 -10.00 8.60 -8.10
N ASP A 75 -8.86 8.97 -7.54
CA ASP A 75 -7.69 9.37 -8.31
C ASP A 75 -6.37 8.83 -7.73
N ARG A 76 -5.30 9.08 -8.48
CA ARG A 76 -3.95 8.66 -8.12
C ARG A 76 -3.46 9.33 -6.83
N HIS A 77 -3.87 10.56 -6.56
CA HIS A 77 -3.40 11.34 -5.41
C HIS A 77 -3.98 10.78 -4.12
N ASP A 78 -5.27 10.44 -4.11
CA ASP A 78 -5.94 9.82 -2.98
C ASP A 78 -5.48 8.38 -2.77
N LEU A 79 -5.18 7.66 -3.85
CA LEU A 79 -4.46 6.39 -3.78
C LEU A 79 -3.12 6.54 -3.07
N TRP A 80 -2.30 7.52 -3.47
CA TRP A 80 -1.01 7.75 -2.82
C TRP A 80 -1.14 8.14 -1.36
N LYS A 81 -2.08 9.01 -1.00
CA LYS A 81 -2.33 9.38 0.42
C LYS A 81 -2.72 8.16 1.26
N LEU A 82 -3.62 7.32 0.73
CA LEU A 82 -4.10 6.14 1.44
C LEU A 82 -2.96 5.13 1.62
N LEU A 83 -2.23 4.83 0.55
CA LEU A 83 -1.06 3.95 0.59
C LEU A 83 0.01 4.45 1.55
N MET A 84 0.30 5.76 1.55
CA MET A 84 1.22 6.36 2.51
C MET A 84 0.75 6.18 3.95
N THR A 85 -0.53 6.37 4.21
CA THR A 85 -1.12 6.23 5.53
C THR A 85 -1.07 4.78 6.01
N LEU A 86 -1.42 3.83 5.16
CA LEU A 86 -1.39 2.40 5.47
C LEU A 86 0.05 1.91 5.71
N THR A 87 0.99 2.32 4.86
CA THR A 87 2.42 1.98 4.98
C THR A 87 3.01 2.54 6.27
N ALA A 88 2.72 3.81 6.59
CA ALA A 88 3.20 4.43 7.83
C ALA A 88 2.62 3.75 9.08
N ARG A 89 1.31 3.44 9.08
CA ARG A 89 0.67 2.72 10.20
C ARG A 89 1.29 1.34 10.41
N LYS A 90 1.53 0.58 9.33
CA LYS A 90 2.16 -0.73 9.42
C LYS A 90 3.62 -0.65 9.87
N ALA A 91 4.39 0.32 9.38
CA ALA A 91 5.76 0.54 9.86
C ALA A 91 5.80 0.86 11.38
N ILE A 92 4.92 1.73 11.86
CA ILE A 92 4.84 2.09 13.29
C ILE A 92 4.38 0.92 14.16
N ASP A 93 3.33 0.19 13.75
CA ASP A 93 2.85 -0.99 14.48
C ASP A 93 3.97 -2.03 14.62
N ARG A 94 4.78 -2.21 13.58
CA ARG A 94 5.92 -3.14 13.60
C ARG A 94 7.08 -2.64 14.45
N GLN A 95 7.41 -1.35 14.41
CA GLN A 95 8.43 -0.77 15.30
C GLN A 95 8.05 -0.95 16.78
N ARG A 96 6.75 -0.79 17.12
CA ARG A 96 6.25 -1.04 18.48
C ARG A 96 6.37 -2.51 18.88
N ARG A 97 6.01 -3.46 18.00
CA ARG A 97 6.13 -4.90 18.29
C ARG A 97 7.58 -5.35 18.47
N ALA A 98 8.51 -4.83 17.66
CA ALA A 98 9.94 -5.10 17.80
C ALA A 98 10.53 -4.53 19.11
N SER A 99 9.98 -3.42 19.61
CA SER A 99 10.44 -2.77 20.85
C SER A 99 9.80 -3.35 22.12
N GLY A 100 8.64 -4.01 22.01
CA GLY A 100 7.90 -4.59 23.13
C GLY A 100 8.25 -6.05 23.45
N GLN A 101 9.15 -6.66 22.69
CA GLN A 101 9.68 -8.00 22.94
C GLN A 101 11.09 -7.85 23.52
N LYS A 102 11.15 -7.44 24.79
CA LYS A 102 12.40 -7.31 25.56
C LYS A 102 12.20 -7.89 26.96
#